data_AF-K0C7E1-F1
#
_entry.id   AF-K0C7E1-F1
#
_cell.length_a   1.000
_cell.length_b   1.000
_cell.length_c   1.000
_cell.angle_alpha   90.00
_cell.angle_beta   90.00
_cell.angle_gamma   90.00
#
_symmetry.space_group_name_H-M   'P 1'
#
loop_
_entity.id
_entity.type
_entity.pdbx_description
1 polymer ?
#
loop_
_entity_poly.entity_id
_entity_poly.type
_entity_poly.pdbx_seq_one_letter_code
_entity_poly.pdbx_strand_id
1 'polypeptide(L)'
;MVGAHYTYAEVPLFDALAELMGSERNNYDKLGHFVQGITPAIITREIVIRQDVITSSRWMNFFVICVCLAVSAFYELIEWWIALASGKSADAFLGTQGYIWDTQSDMMFALIGAITALLTLSYLHDRQLSSINRKR
;
A
#
# COMPACT_ATOMS: atom_id res chain seq x y z
N MET A 1 -3.68 3.58 18.81
CA MET A 1 -3.12 2.85 17.65
C MET A 1 -3.32 1.37 17.91
N VAL A 2 -4.18 0.70 17.14
CA VAL A 2 -4.62 -0.69 17.43
C VAL A 2 -3.59 -1.72 16.93
N GLY A 3 -2.97 -1.52 15.77
CA GLY A 3 -1.90 -2.40 15.25
C GLY A 3 -0.53 -2.27 15.94
N ALA A 4 -0.39 -1.37 16.91
CA ALA A 4 0.81 -1.28 17.77
C ALA A 4 0.63 -2.03 19.11
N HIS A 5 -0.59 -2.49 19.40
CA HIS A 5 -0.93 -3.20 20.63
C HIS A 5 -1.24 -4.69 20.40
N TYR A 6 -1.61 -5.04 19.16
CA TYR A 6 -1.84 -6.41 18.72
C TYR A 6 -0.92 -6.71 17.53
N THR A 7 -0.30 -7.89 17.51
CA THR A 7 0.24 -8.45 16.26
C THR A 7 -0.90 -8.54 15.24
N TYR A 8 -0.60 -8.37 13.95
CA TYR A 8 -1.60 -8.44 12.86
C TYR A 8 -2.49 -9.70 12.91
N ALA A 9 -2.03 -10.75 13.60
CA ALA A 9 -2.73 -12.01 13.84
C ALA A 9 -3.84 -11.98 14.93
N GLU A 10 -4.00 -10.92 15.74
CA GLU A 10 -4.88 -10.97 16.94
C GLU A 10 -5.92 -9.85 17.03
N VAL A 11 -6.40 -9.30 15.90
CA VAL A 11 -7.44 -8.27 15.95
C VAL A 11 -8.85 -8.92 15.86
N PRO A 12 -9.64 -8.99 16.95
CA PRO A 12 -10.83 -9.86 17.05
C PRO A 12 -11.98 -9.50 16.10
N LEU A 13 -12.03 -8.25 15.65
CA LEU A 13 -13.03 -7.79 14.68
C LEU A 13 -12.82 -8.42 13.29
N PHE A 14 -11.60 -8.85 12.99
CA PHE A 14 -11.21 -9.30 11.66
C PHE A 14 -11.17 -10.82 11.51
N ASP A 15 -10.97 -11.56 12.60
CA ASP A 15 -11.23 -13.01 12.61
C ASP A 15 -12.71 -13.30 12.30
N ALA A 16 -13.63 -12.47 12.83
CA ALA A 16 -15.06 -12.56 12.51
C ALA A 16 -15.37 -12.24 11.03
N LEU A 17 -14.61 -11.35 10.39
CA LEU A 17 -14.73 -11.08 8.95
C LEU A 17 -14.10 -12.17 8.09
N ALA A 18 -12.97 -12.76 8.53
CA ALA A 18 -12.33 -13.90 7.88
C ALA A 18 -13.23 -15.15 7.92
N GLU A 19 -13.86 -15.44 9.08
CA GLU A 19 -14.86 -16.50 9.22
C GLU A 19 -16.10 -16.23 8.35
N LEU A 20 -16.61 -14.99 8.31
CA LEU A 20 -17.76 -14.63 7.49
C LEU A 20 -17.48 -14.73 5.97
N MET A 21 -16.24 -14.48 5.56
CA MET A 21 -15.78 -14.60 4.17
C MET A 21 -15.26 -16.00 3.81
N GLY A 22 -15.28 -16.96 4.76
CA GLY A 22 -14.80 -18.33 4.54
C GLY A 22 -13.31 -18.42 4.25
N SER A 23 -12.52 -17.43 4.69
CA SER A 23 -11.09 -17.38 4.47
C SER A 23 -10.37 -18.04 5.65
N GLU A 24 -9.57 -19.07 5.40
CA GLU A 24 -8.75 -19.71 6.44
C GLU A 24 -7.61 -18.80 6.97
N ARG A 25 -7.43 -17.60 6.39
CA ARG A 25 -6.33 -16.67 6.71
C ARG A 25 -6.84 -15.24 6.94
N ASN A 26 -6.21 -14.53 7.87
CA ASN A 26 -6.39 -13.09 7.99
C ASN A 26 -5.66 -12.37 6.85
N ASN A 27 -6.41 -11.82 5.89
CA ASN A 27 -5.90 -11.06 4.73
C ASN A 27 -5.95 -9.54 4.93
N TYR A 28 -6.07 -9.06 6.18
CA TYR A 28 -6.15 -7.63 6.46
C TYR A 28 -4.93 -6.84 5.97
N ASP A 29 -3.77 -7.48 5.98
CA ASP A 29 -2.55 -6.87 5.47
C ASP A 29 -2.66 -6.45 4.00
N LYS A 30 -3.41 -7.21 3.19
CA LYS A 30 -3.70 -6.88 1.78
C LYS A 30 -4.51 -5.60 1.62
N LEU A 31 -5.42 -5.32 2.56
CA LEU A 31 -6.12 -4.03 2.61
C LEU A 31 -5.15 -2.90 2.98
N GLY A 32 -4.23 -3.16 3.91
CA GLY A 32 -3.11 -2.29 4.24
C GLY A 32 -2.31 -1.93 2.99
N HIS A 33 -1.85 -2.93 2.24
CA HIS A 33 -1.12 -2.75 0.98
C HIS A 33 -1.94 -2.04 -0.10
N PHE A 34 -3.23 -2.32 -0.23
CA PHE A 34 -4.10 -1.58 -1.15
C PHE A 34 -4.14 -0.07 -0.82
N VAL A 35 -4.31 0.28 0.45
CA VAL A 35 -4.27 1.68 0.91
C VAL A 35 -2.86 2.27 0.80
N GLN A 36 -1.83 1.45 1.03
CA GLN A 36 -0.43 1.75 0.78
C GLN A 36 -0.15 1.97 -0.72
N GLY A 37 -0.97 1.47 -1.64
CA GLY A 37 -0.92 1.83 -3.06
C GLY A 37 -1.51 3.21 -3.33
N ILE A 38 -2.68 3.49 -2.74
CA ILE A 38 -3.45 4.73 -2.97
C ILE A 38 -2.73 5.96 -2.43
N THR A 39 -2.27 5.90 -1.18
CA THR A 39 -1.76 7.06 -0.45
C THR A 39 -0.49 7.65 -1.09
N PRO A 40 0.61 6.88 -1.28
CA PRO A 40 1.80 7.37 -1.95
C PRO A 40 1.55 7.70 -3.42
N ALA A 41 0.51 7.15 -4.08
CA ALA A 41 0.20 7.53 -5.45
C ALA A 41 -0.18 9.02 -5.53
N ILE A 42 -1.06 9.49 -4.64
CA ILE A 42 -1.49 10.90 -4.61
C ILE A 42 -0.37 11.82 -4.13
N ILE A 43 0.40 11.40 -3.12
CA ILE A 43 1.55 12.17 -2.62
C ILE A 43 2.61 12.35 -3.73
N THR A 44 3.00 11.27 -4.38
CA THR A 44 4.01 11.30 -5.46
C THR A 44 3.53 12.15 -6.61
N ARG A 45 2.27 11.98 -7.03
CA ARG A 45 1.65 12.79 -8.09
C ARG A 45 1.65 14.27 -7.73
N GLU A 46 1.33 14.62 -6.49
CA GLU A 46 1.35 16.01 -6.03
C GLU A 46 2.75 16.62 -6.12
N ILE A 47 3.76 15.91 -5.64
CA ILE A 47 5.15 16.37 -5.70
C ILE A 47 5.57 16.58 -7.16
N VAL A 48 5.33 15.60 -8.03
CA VAL A 48 5.72 15.67 -9.45
C VAL A 48 5.04 16.84 -10.17
N ILE A 49 3.74 17.07 -9.94
CA ILE A 49 3.00 18.19 -10.54
C ILE A 49 3.50 19.53 -10.02
N ARG A 50 3.64 19.68 -8.69
CA ARG A 50 4.01 20.98 -8.09
C ARG A 50 5.45 21.39 -8.40
N GLN A 51 6.33 20.42 -8.61
CA GLN A 51 7.74 20.65 -8.93
C GLN A 51 8.02 20.63 -10.44
N ASP A 52 6.98 20.43 -11.27
CA ASP A 52 7.08 20.35 -12.74
C ASP A 52 8.17 19.36 -13.24
N VAL A 53 8.32 18.23 -12.52
CA VAL A 53 9.40 17.26 -12.80
C VAL A 53 9.10 16.43 -14.05
N ILE A 54 7.83 16.09 -14.27
CA ILE A 54 7.37 15.29 -15.42
C ILE A 54 6.15 15.98 -16.03
N THR A 55 6.32 16.52 -17.23
CA THR A 55 5.26 17.26 -17.94
C THR A 55 4.27 16.35 -18.65
N SER A 56 4.69 15.13 -19.03
CA SER A 56 3.81 14.17 -19.70
C SER A 56 2.97 13.39 -18.69
N SER A 57 1.64 13.50 -18.77
CA SER A 57 0.73 12.80 -17.85
C SER A 57 0.88 11.27 -17.90
N ARG A 58 1.23 10.69 -19.07
CA ARG A 58 1.45 9.25 -19.20
C ARG A 58 2.70 8.81 -18.45
N TRP A 59 3.80 9.54 -18.61
CA TRP A 59 5.05 9.27 -17.90
C TRP A 59 4.94 9.53 -16.40
N MET A 60 4.18 10.54 -16.00
CA MET A 60 3.88 10.79 -14.59
C MET A 60 3.13 9.61 -13.97
N ASN A 61 2.08 9.11 -14.62
CA ASN A 61 1.32 7.96 -14.11
C ASN A 61 2.19 6.70 -14.00
N PHE A 62 3.01 6.42 -15.02
CA PHE A 62 3.97 5.32 -14.98
C PHE A 62 4.96 5.47 -13.81
N PHE A 63 5.56 6.66 -13.66
CA PHE A 63 6.49 6.95 -12.58
C PHE A 63 5.84 6.79 -11.19
N VAL A 64 4.62 7.29 -11.01
CA VAL A 64 3.86 7.14 -9.77
C VAL A 64 3.65 5.66 -9.42
N ILE A 65 3.27 4.83 -10.40
CA ILE A 65 3.11 3.39 -10.19
C ILE A 65 4.44 2.74 -9.77
N CYS A 66 5.55 3.08 -10.42
CA CYS A 66 6.87 2.58 -10.05
C CYS A 66 7.25 2.96 -8.61
N VAL A 67 6.96 4.20 -8.19
CA VAL A 67 7.21 4.65 -6.81
C VAL A 67 6.37 3.87 -5.81
N CYS A 68 5.07 3.67 -6.07
CA CYS A 68 4.22 2.88 -5.16
C CYS A 68 4.72 1.43 -5.01
N LEU A 69 5.11 0.79 -6.11
CA LEU A 69 5.71 -0.55 -6.06
C LEU A 69 7.04 -0.55 -5.30
N ALA A 70 7.89 0.45 -5.49
CA ALA A 70 9.14 0.57 -4.76
C ALA A 70 8.93 0.75 -3.25
N VAL A 71 7.92 1.55 -2.85
CA VAL A 71 7.54 1.70 -1.44
C VAL A 71 7.04 0.39 -0.86
N SER A 72 6.14 -0.32 -1.55
CA SER A 72 5.65 -1.63 -1.10
C SER A 72 6.78 -2.64 -0.98
N ALA A 73 7.64 -2.76 -2.00
CA ALA A 73 8.78 -3.67 -1.96
C ALA A 73 9.76 -3.34 -0.83
N PHE A 74 9.98 -2.05 -0.55
CA PHE A 74 10.83 -1.64 0.55
C PHE A 74 10.22 -1.98 1.92
N TYR A 75 8.90 -1.84 2.07
CA TYR A 75 8.19 -2.26 3.28
C TYR A 75 8.36 -3.76 3.55
N GLU A 76 8.17 -4.60 2.52
CA GLU A 76 8.38 -6.06 2.59
C GLU A 76 9.82 -6.44 2.98
N LEU A 77 10.82 -5.70 2.47
CA LEU A 77 12.22 -5.90 2.85
C LEU A 77 12.46 -5.58 4.33
N ILE A 78 11.78 -4.56 4.87
CA ILE A 78 11.84 -4.24 6.29
C ILE A 78 11.22 -5.37 7.13
N GLU A 79 10.07 -5.88 6.74
CA GLU A 79 9.42 -7.00 7.44
C GLU A 79 10.29 -8.25 7.44
N TRP A 80 10.90 -8.56 6.29
CA TRP A 80 11.88 -9.64 6.19
C TRP A 80 13.07 -9.44 7.15
N TRP A 81 13.64 -8.24 7.23
CA TRP A 81 14.73 -7.94 8.17
C TRP A 81 14.30 -8.05 9.63
N ILE A 82 13.11 -7.56 9.99
CA ILE A 82 12.59 -7.65 11.35
C ILE A 82 12.36 -9.12 11.73
N ALA A 83 11.85 -9.94 10.81
CA ALA A 83 11.67 -11.36 11.03
C ALA A 83 13.01 -12.07 11.32
N LEU A 84 14.06 -11.79 10.54
CA LEU A 84 15.40 -12.31 10.79
C LEU A 84 15.97 -11.85 12.14
N ALA A 85 15.79 -10.58 12.50
CA ALA A 85 16.31 -10.01 13.74
C ALA A 85 15.59 -10.53 15.01
N SER A 86 14.31 -10.91 14.89
CA SER A 86 13.48 -11.30 16.03
C SER A 86 13.76 -12.72 16.55
N GLY A 87 14.53 -13.54 15.83
CA GLY A 87 14.87 -14.91 16.23
C GLY A 87 13.69 -15.88 16.34
N LYS A 88 12.47 -15.44 15.97
CA LYS A 88 11.28 -16.28 15.80
C LYS A 88 11.33 -16.91 14.40
N SER A 89 10.72 -18.08 14.21
CA SER A 89 10.55 -18.63 12.86
C SER A 89 9.86 -17.59 11.98
N ALA A 90 10.40 -17.36 10.78
CA ALA A 90 9.89 -16.37 9.83
C ALA A 90 8.37 -16.52 9.60
N ASP A 91 7.85 -17.75 9.66
CA ASP A 91 6.43 -18.09 9.52
C ASP A 91 5.51 -17.45 10.57
N ALA A 92 5.97 -17.27 11.81
CA ALA A 92 5.14 -16.75 12.90
C ALA A 92 5.08 -15.21 12.92
N PHE A 93 6.06 -14.53 12.33
CA PHE A 93 6.14 -13.06 12.34
C PHE A 93 5.75 -12.43 10.99
N LEU A 94 6.11 -13.05 9.87
CA LEU A 94 5.69 -12.59 8.53
C LEU A 94 4.21 -12.85 8.25
N GLY A 95 3.48 -13.51 9.16
CA GLY A 95 2.06 -13.78 8.95
C GLY A 95 1.78 -14.65 7.72
N THR A 96 2.81 -15.28 7.13
CA THR A 96 2.66 -16.13 5.93
C THR A 96 1.67 -17.24 6.20
N GLN A 97 1.59 -17.74 7.45
CA GLN A 97 0.76 -18.90 7.81
C GLN A 97 0.94 -20.05 6.81
N GLY A 98 2.16 -20.20 6.26
CA GLY A 98 2.50 -21.18 5.21
C GLY A 98 2.30 -20.73 3.75
N TYR A 99 1.85 -19.49 3.51
CA TYR A 99 1.68 -18.93 2.17
C TYR A 99 2.97 -18.31 1.64
N ILE A 100 3.60 -19.01 0.69
CA ILE A 100 4.90 -18.61 0.11
C ILE A 100 4.84 -17.38 -0.81
N TRP A 101 3.63 -16.97 -1.23
CA TRP A 101 3.43 -15.88 -2.19
C TRP A 101 2.92 -14.58 -1.54
N ASP A 102 3.04 -14.46 -0.22
CA ASP A 102 2.42 -13.37 0.52
C ASP A 102 2.93 -12.01 0.05
N THR A 103 4.23 -11.78 0.20
CA THR A 103 4.93 -10.59 -0.28
C THR A 103 4.61 -10.23 -1.73
N GLN A 104 4.55 -11.20 -2.64
CA GLN A 104 4.23 -10.93 -4.05
C GLN A 104 2.77 -10.47 -4.20
N SER A 105 1.85 -11.10 -3.48
CA SER A 105 0.45 -10.72 -3.49
C SER A 105 0.23 -9.37 -2.80
N ASP A 106 0.96 -9.04 -1.75
CA ASP A 106 0.88 -7.76 -1.04
C ASP A 106 1.34 -6.61 -1.94
N MET A 107 2.48 -6.77 -2.62
CA MET A 107 2.91 -5.84 -3.68
C MET A 107 1.89 -5.71 -4.82
N MET A 108 1.19 -6.80 -5.18
CA MET A 108 0.13 -6.75 -6.19
C MET A 108 -1.08 -5.93 -5.70
N PHE A 109 -1.48 -6.05 -4.44
CA PHE A 109 -2.54 -5.21 -3.86
C PHE A 109 -2.14 -3.73 -3.83
N ALA A 110 -0.88 -3.42 -3.52
CA ALA A 110 -0.35 -2.06 -3.63
C ALA A 110 -0.37 -1.53 -5.07
N LEU A 111 -0.03 -2.37 -6.06
CA LEU A 111 -0.13 -2.01 -7.47
C LEU A 111 -1.57 -1.70 -7.88
N ILE A 112 -2.53 -2.55 -7.51
CA ILE A 112 -3.95 -2.33 -7.78
C ILE A 112 -4.41 -1.03 -7.13
N GLY A 113 -4.06 -0.78 -5.87
CA GLY A 113 -4.38 0.46 -5.16
C GLY A 113 -3.86 1.70 -5.86
N ALA A 114 -2.62 1.69 -6.32
CA ALA A 114 -2.03 2.80 -7.07
C ALA A 114 -2.77 3.05 -8.40
N ILE A 115 -3.09 2.00 -9.16
CA ILE A 115 -3.85 2.10 -10.40
C ILE A 115 -5.26 2.65 -10.13
N THR A 116 -5.96 2.14 -9.11
CA THR A 116 -7.28 2.62 -8.70
C THR A 116 -7.23 4.11 -8.35
N ALA A 117 -6.24 4.55 -7.58
CA ALA A 117 -6.07 5.97 -7.25
C ALA A 117 -5.89 6.84 -8.49
N LEU A 118 -5.03 6.41 -9.44
CA LEU A 118 -4.81 7.16 -10.67
C LEU A 118 -6.06 7.23 -11.54
N LEU A 119 -6.85 6.15 -11.64
CA LEU A 119 -8.08 6.13 -12.44
C LEU A 119 -9.22 6.95 -11.82
N THR A 120 -9.33 6.96 -10.49
CA THR A 120 -10.51 7.52 -9.80
C THR A 120 -10.26 8.92 -9.23
N LEU A 121 -9.04 9.24 -8.82
CA LEU A 121 -8.73 10.47 -8.07
C LEU A 121 -7.95 11.51 -8.88
N SER A 122 -7.25 11.15 -9.96
CA SER A 122 -6.41 12.08 -10.73
C SER A 122 -7.16 13.35 -11.17
N TYR A 123 -8.38 13.18 -11.68
CA TYR A 123 -9.20 14.31 -12.13
C TYR A 123 -9.57 15.26 -10.97
N LEU A 124 -9.97 14.71 -9.83
CA LEU A 124 -10.32 15.50 -8.65
C LEU A 124 -9.08 16.21 -8.10
N HIS A 125 -7.94 15.53 -8.07
CA HIS A 125 -6.67 16.07 -7.60
C HIS A 125 -6.20 17.24 -8.46
N ASP A 126 -6.28 17.14 -9.80
CA ASP A 126 -5.95 18.24 -10.71
C ASP A 126 -6.81 19.48 -10.48
N ARG A 127 -8.11 19.28 -10.24
CA ARG A 127 -9.04 20.38 -9.91
C ARG A 127 -8.68 21.03 -8.59
N GLN A 128 -8.34 20.25 -7.57
CA GLN A 128 -7.91 20.75 -6.27
C GLN A 128 -6.63 21.59 -6.39
N LEU A 129 -5.60 21.09 -7.08
CA LEU A 129 -4.34 21.80 -7.29
C LEU A 129 -4.54 23.11 -8.06
N SER A 130 -5.34 23.08 -9.13
CA SER A 130 -5.68 24.28 -9.91
C SER A 130 -6.41 25.35 -9.08
N SER A 131 -7.27 24.93 -8.15
CA SER A 131 -8.01 25.86 -7.28
C SER A 131 -7.13 26.57 -6.25
N ILE A 132 -6.06 25.90 -5.79
CA ILE A 132 -5.08 26.47 -4.86
C ILE A 132 -4.21 27.50 -5.59
N ASN A 133 -3.75 27.17 -6.81
CA ASN A 133 -2.87 28.06 -7.58
C ASN A 133 -3.57 29.33 -8.07
N ARG A 134 -4.90 29.33 -8.27
CA ARG A 134 -5.66 30.56 -8.59
C ARG A 134 -5.83 31.54 -7.43
N LYS A 135 -5.55 31.11 -6.19
CA LYS A 135 -5.71 31.96 -4.99
C LYS A 135 -4.42 32.67 -4.57
N ARG A 136 -3.37 32.62 -5.39
CA ARG A 136 -2.16 33.43 -5.26
C ARG A 136 -2.13 34.50 -6.33
#